data_AF-A0A9P8DUE6-F1
#
_entry.id   AF-A0A9P8DUE6-F1
#
_cell.length_a   1.000
_cell.length_b   1.000
_cell.length_c   1.000
_cell.angle_alpha   90.00
_cell.angle_beta   90.00
_cell.angle_gamma   90.00
#
_symmetry.space_group_name_H-M   'P 1'
#
loop_
_entity.id
_entity.type
_entity.pdbx_description
1 polymer ?
#
loop_
_entity_poly.entity_id
_entity_poly.type
_entity_poly.pdbx_seq_one_letter_code
_entity_poly.pdbx_strand_id
1 'polypeptide(L)'
;MSDNMIPQKGSKPAPTPQNTPLDKAPISSRAQQPGVSSIKEEDAASIFAANPALVSMMQNKLSGLVGRSSGYVESLPAPVRRRVAGLKGVQKEHSKLEAEFQEEVLAL
;
A
#
# COMPACT_ATOMS: atom_id res chain seq x y z
N MET A 1 47.23 -43.25 -9.82
CA MET A 1 46.95 -42.33 -8.70
C MET A 1 46.96 -40.92 -9.27
N SER A 2 45.96 -40.11 -8.86
CA SER A 2 45.87 -38.66 -9.01
C SER A 2 45.41 -38.14 -10.38
N ASP A 3 44.46 -37.23 -10.52
CA ASP A 3 43.36 -36.77 -9.65
C ASP A 3 42.43 -35.98 -10.59
N ASN A 4 41.13 -36.18 -10.47
CA ASN A 4 40.13 -35.54 -11.33
C ASN A 4 39.71 -34.22 -10.68
N MET A 5 40.26 -33.09 -11.14
CA MET A 5 39.95 -31.77 -10.55
C MET A 5 38.95 -31.01 -11.42
N ILE A 6 37.67 -31.08 -11.02
CA ILE A 6 36.59 -30.21 -11.53
C ILE A 6 36.82 -28.81 -10.93
N PRO A 7 36.95 -27.73 -11.73
CA PRO A 7 37.00 -26.39 -11.18
C PRO A 7 35.60 -25.99 -10.67
N GLN A 8 35.45 -25.95 -9.35
CA GLN A 8 34.29 -25.39 -8.66
C GLN A 8 34.14 -23.92 -9.05
N LYS A 9 33.12 -23.61 -9.85
CA LYS A 9 32.73 -22.24 -10.20
C LYS A 9 32.19 -21.56 -8.96
N GLY A 10 33.06 -20.86 -8.24
CA GLY A 10 32.69 -20.02 -7.11
C GLY A 10 31.64 -19.00 -7.52
N SER A 11 30.41 -19.21 -7.07
CA SER A 11 29.34 -18.23 -7.08
C SER A 11 29.76 -17.05 -6.20
N LYS A 12 30.42 -16.05 -6.79
CA LYS A 12 30.52 -14.73 -6.19
C LYS A 12 29.15 -14.07 -6.39
N PRO A 13 28.34 -13.85 -5.34
CA PRO A 13 27.15 -13.03 -5.51
C PRO A 13 27.60 -11.64 -5.96
N ALA A 14 27.04 -11.17 -7.08
CA ALA A 14 27.29 -9.80 -7.53
C ALA A 14 26.80 -8.85 -6.43
N PRO A 15 27.63 -7.89 -5.97
CA PRO A 15 27.19 -6.93 -4.97
C PRO A 15 26.03 -6.13 -5.58
N THR A 16 24.83 -6.31 -5.02
CA THR A 16 23.69 -5.49 -5.39
C THR A 16 24.01 -4.03 -5.05
N PRO A 17 23.71 -3.07 -5.94
CA PRO A 17 23.98 -1.67 -5.65
C PRO A 17 23.17 -1.23 -4.43
N GLN A 18 23.89 -0.74 -3.41
CA GLN A 18 23.33 -0.18 -2.19
C GLN A 18 22.49 1.06 -2.54
N ASN A 19 21.17 0.92 -2.61
CA ASN A 19 20.22 2.05 -2.77
C ASN A 19 19.70 2.58 -1.44
N THR A 20 20.19 2.06 -0.31
CA THR A 20 19.84 2.58 1.02
C THR A 20 20.74 3.79 1.30
N PRO A 21 20.20 5.01 1.45
CA PRO A 21 21.00 6.17 1.81
C PRO A 21 21.80 5.89 3.09
N LEU A 22 23.08 6.26 3.10
CA LEU A 22 23.96 6.13 4.28
C LEU A 22 23.44 6.96 5.47
N ASP A 23 22.61 7.97 5.17
CA ASP A 23 22.00 8.88 6.11
C ASP A 23 20.49 8.79 6.01
N LYS A 24 19.80 8.57 7.13
CA LYS A 24 18.33 8.66 7.14
C LYS A 24 17.97 10.10 6.78
N ALA A 25 17.10 10.29 5.78
CA ALA A 25 16.55 11.61 5.49
C ALA A 25 16.00 12.20 6.81
N PRO A 26 16.30 13.47 7.15
CA PRO A 26 15.75 14.10 8.33
C PRO A 26 14.24 14.25 8.11
N ILE A 27 13.48 13.23 8.52
CA ILE A 27 12.04 13.34 8.69
C ILE A 27 11.78 14.17 9.94
N SER A 28 12.09 15.48 9.87
CA SER A 28 11.38 16.48 10.66
C SER A 28 9.98 16.69 10.06
N SER A 29 9.30 15.60 9.69
CA SER A 29 7.88 15.58 9.46
C SER A 29 7.26 15.13 10.77
N ARG A 30 7.21 16.04 11.75
CA ARG A 30 6.14 15.99 12.73
C ARG A 30 4.86 16.16 11.92
N ALA A 31 4.29 15.06 11.43
CA ALA A 31 2.90 15.06 11.03
C ALA A 31 2.16 15.61 12.25
N GLN A 32 1.64 16.83 12.14
CA GLN A 32 0.85 17.42 13.19
C GLN A 32 -0.32 16.48 13.37
N GLN A 33 -0.34 15.77 14.51
CA GLN A 33 -1.49 14.95 14.82
C GLN A 33 -2.71 15.88 14.81
N PRO A 34 -3.81 15.46 14.17
CA PRO A 34 -5.06 16.20 14.24
C PRO A 34 -5.33 16.56 15.71
N GLY A 35 -5.67 17.82 15.99
CA GLY A 35 -5.93 18.30 17.37
C GLY A 35 -7.19 17.72 18.01
N VAL A 36 -7.71 16.61 17.50
CA VAL A 36 -8.83 15.87 18.06
C VAL A 36 -8.28 14.81 19.01
N SER A 37 -8.93 14.66 20.17
CA SER A 37 -8.62 13.62 21.13
C SER A 37 -8.74 12.24 20.51
N SER A 38 -7.78 11.34 20.77
CA SER A 38 -7.89 9.94 20.39
C SER A 38 -9.08 9.32 21.12
N ILE A 39 -10.02 8.75 20.37
CA ILE A 39 -11.13 7.99 20.93
C ILE A 39 -10.64 6.56 21.11
N LYS A 40 -10.78 6.00 22.32
CA LYS A 40 -10.52 4.58 22.54
C LYS A 40 -11.63 3.76 21.88
N GLU A 41 -11.29 2.65 21.23
CA GLU A 41 -12.24 1.88 20.41
C GLU A 41 -13.43 1.36 21.23
N GLU A 42 -13.21 1.03 22.51
CA GLU A 42 -14.24 0.64 23.47
C GLU A 42 -15.27 1.74 23.75
N ASP A 43 -14.86 3.01 23.79
CA ASP A 43 -15.74 4.14 24.03
C ASP A 43 -16.50 4.51 22.75
N ALA A 44 -15.89 4.33 21.58
CA ALA A 44 -16.50 4.61 20.28
C ALA A 44 -17.76 3.78 20.04
N ALA A 45 -17.72 2.48 20.36
CA ALA A 45 -18.87 1.58 20.22
C ALA A 45 -20.09 2.05 21.04
N SER A 46 -19.85 2.55 22.25
CA SER A 46 -20.92 3.08 23.11
C SER A 46 -21.54 4.37 22.55
N ILE A 47 -20.74 5.25 21.96
CA ILE A 47 -21.19 6.51 21.35
C ILE A 47 -22.05 6.23 20.10
N PHE A 48 -21.67 5.25 19.28
CA PHE A 48 -22.44 4.85 18.10
C PHE A 48 -23.77 4.18 18.48
N ALA A 49 -23.77 3.34 19.52
CA ALA A 49 -24.99 2.72 20.02
C ALA A 49 -25.95 3.73 20.68
N ALA A 50 -25.41 4.72 21.40
CA ALA A 50 -26.19 5.75 22.06
C ALA A 50 -26.81 6.79 21.10
N ASN A 51 -26.30 6.88 19.86
CA ASN A 51 -26.76 7.88 18.90
C ASN A 51 -26.94 7.31 17.48
N PRO A 52 -28.12 6.75 17.17
CA PRO A 52 -28.43 6.24 15.83
C PRO A 52 -28.42 7.33 14.74
N ALA A 53 -28.66 8.61 15.09
CA ALA A 53 -28.58 9.71 14.14
C ALA A 53 -27.13 9.97 13.68
N LEU A 54 -26.15 9.81 14.59
CA LEU A 54 -24.73 9.86 14.24
C LEU A 54 -24.35 8.74 13.28
N VAL A 55 -24.82 7.51 13.52
CA VAL A 55 -24.56 6.37 12.63
C VAL A 55 -25.10 6.63 11.22
N SER A 56 -26.35 7.11 11.11
CA SER A 56 -26.95 7.49 9.82
C SER A 56 -26.18 8.62 9.12
N MET A 57 -25.72 9.63 9.87
CA MET A 57 -24.92 10.72 9.32
C MET A 57 -23.56 10.23 8.80
N MET A 58 -22.91 9.32 9.53
CA MET A 58 -21.65 8.71 9.09
C MET A 58 -21.85 7.86 7.84
N GLN A 59 -22.88 7.02 7.81
CA GLN A 59 -23.23 6.24 6.62
C GLN A 59 -23.47 7.15 5.42
N ASN A 60 -24.23 8.24 5.58
CA ASN A 60 -24.47 9.21 4.51
C ASN A 60 -23.17 9.88 4.02
N LYS A 61 -22.26 10.24 4.93
CA LYS A 61 -20.96 10.82 4.56
C LYS A 61 -20.04 9.82 3.86
N LEU A 62 -19.95 8.59 4.36
CA LEU A 62 -19.14 7.54 3.78
C LEU A 62 -19.65 7.14 2.39
N SER A 63 -20.98 7.01 2.22
CA SER A 63 -21.60 6.80 0.91
C SER A 63 -21.30 7.93 -0.08
N GLY A 64 -21.16 9.16 0.40
CA GLY A 64 -20.74 10.30 -0.42
C GLY A 64 -19.24 10.33 -0.75
N LEU A 65 -18.39 9.60 -0.01
CA LEU A 65 -16.94 9.57 -0.17
C LEU A 65 -16.48 8.39 -1.02
N VAL A 66 -17.13 7.23 -0.88
CA VAL A 66 -16.82 6.03 -1.67
C VAL A 66 -17.10 6.31 -3.15
N GLY A 67 -16.10 6.09 -4.00
CA GLY A 67 -16.20 6.27 -5.45
C GLY A 67 -16.08 7.71 -5.95
N ARG A 68 -16.03 8.72 -5.08
CA ARG A 68 -15.70 10.10 -5.50
C ARG A 68 -14.20 10.31 -5.56
N SER A 69 -13.70 10.89 -6.66
CA SER A 69 -12.32 11.35 -6.70
C SER A 69 -12.17 12.57 -5.78
N SER A 70 -11.05 12.64 -5.06
CA SER A 70 -10.72 13.78 -4.21
C SER A 70 -10.29 15.02 -5.00
N GLY A 71 -10.24 14.94 -6.34
CA GLY A 71 -9.64 15.95 -7.21
C GLY A 71 -8.11 15.98 -7.18
N TYR A 72 -7.47 15.24 -6.25
CA TYR A 72 -6.02 15.26 -6.08
C TYR A 72 -5.30 14.67 -7.29
N VAL A 73 -5.78 13.56 -7.85
CA VAL A 73 -5.14 12.91 -9.00
C VAL A 73 -5.22 13.79 -10.25
N GLU A 74 -6.32 14.51 -10.40
CA GLU A 74 -6.60 15.44 -11.49
C GLU A 74 -5.72 16.69 -11.41
N SER A 75 -5.42 17.16 -10.20
CA SER A 75 -4.56 18.32 -9.96
C SER A 75 -3.06 18.03 -10.14
N LEU A 76 -2.65 16.76 -10.18
CA LEU A 76 -1.25 16.39 -10.39
C LEU A 76 -0.72 16.84 -11.75
N PRO A 77 0.57 17.21 -11.86
CA PRO A 77 1.22 17.49 -13.15
C PRO A 77 1.15 16.31 -14.13
N ALA A 78 1.11 16.60 -15.43
CA ALA A 78 0.95 15.58 -16.48
C ALA A 78 1.95 14.40 -16.39
N PRO A 79 3.26 14.59 -16.10
CA PRO A 79 4.18 13.47 -15.93
C PRO A 79 3.81 12.55 -14.77
N VAL A 80 3.28 13.11 -13.68
CA VAL A 80 2.86 12.34 -12.49
C VAL A 80 1.60 11.54 -12.81
N ARG A 81 0.61 12.17 -13.46
CA ARG A 81 -0.63 11.46 -13.86
C ARG A 81 -0.35 10.27 -14.77
N ARG A 82 0.60 10.38 -15.71
CA ARG A 82 1.01 9.23 -16.55
C ARG A 82 1.59 8.09 -15.74
N ARG A 83 2.39 8.36 -14.71
CA ARG A 83 2.92 7.33 -13.81
C ARG A 83 1.82 6.64 -13.00
N VAL A 84 0.86 7.41 -12.49
CA VAL A 84 -0.31 6.85 -11.79
C VAL A 84 -1.13 5.97 -12.73
N ALA A 85 -1.34 6.40 -13.98
CA ALA A 85 -2.01 5.58 -14.98
C ALA A 85 -1.23 4.30 -15.31
N GLY A 86 0.10 4.37 -15.43
CA GLY A 86 0.96 3.21 -15.60
C GLY A 86 0.87 2.23 -14.44
N LEU A 87 0.85 2.72 -13.20
CA LEU A 87 0.68 1.89 -12.00
C LEU A 87 -0.67 1.15 -11.98
N LYS A 88 -1.75 1.81 -12.44
CA LYS A 88 -3.05 1.14 -12.62
C LYS A 88 -2.98 0.01 -13.65
N GLY A 89 -2.17 0.16 -14.69
CA GLY A 89 -1.90 -0.91 -15.67
C GLY A 89 -1.22 -2.12 -15.02
N VAL A 90 -0.18 -1.89 -14.22
CA VAL A 90 0.51 -2.97 -13.47
C VAL A 90 -0.44 -3.66 -12.50
N GLN A 91 -1.28 -2.90 -11.79
CA GLN A 91 -2.28 -3.46 -10.88
C GLN A 91 -3.26 -4.39 -11.59
N LYS A 92 -3.63 -4.09 -12.85
CA LYS A 92 -4.52 -4.95 -13.64
C LYS A 92 -3.89 -6.31 -13.91
N GLU A 93 -2.62 -6.34 -14.32
CA GLU A 93 -1.89 -7.59 -14.56
C GLU A 93 -1.71 -8.38 -13.26
N HIS A 94 -1.42 -7.70 -12.14
CA HIS A 94 -1.38 -8.33 -10.82
C HIS A 94 -2.71 -8.99 -10.47
N SER A 95 -3.83 -8.26 -10.59
CA SER A 95 -5.15 -8.80 -10.26
C SER A 95 -5.56 -9.98 -11.13
N LYS A 96 -5.07 -10.06 -12.38
CA LYS A 96 -5.26 -11.24 -13.22
C LYS A 96 -4.54 -12.45 -12.64
N LEU A 97 -3.25 -12.31 -12.33
CA LEU A 97 -2.44 -13.38 -11.73
C LEU A 97 -3.00 -13.83 -10.37
N GLU A 98 -3.46 -12.87 -9.57
CA GLU A 98 -4.09 -13.15 -8.27
C GLU A 98 -5.40 -13.95 -8.43
N ALA A 99 -6.21 -13.66 -9.45
CA ALA A 99 -7.40 -14.44 -9.73
C ALA A 99 -7.05 -15.89 -10.11
N GLU A 100 -6.07 -16.09 -11.00
CA GLU A 100 -5.56 -17.42 -11.36
C GLU A 100 -5.05 -18.19 -10.12
N PHE A 101 -4.31 -17.52 -9.25
CA PHE A 101 -3.86 -18.11 -7.98
C PHE A 101 -5.02 -18.53 -7.07
N GLN A 102 -6.06 -17.71 -6.93
CA GLN A 102 -7.23 -18.06 -6.12
C GLN A 102 -8.01 -19.25 -6.69
N GLU A 103 -8.08 -19.38 -8.03
CA GLU A 103 -8.67 -20.55 -8.69
C GLU A 103 -7.87 -21.83 -8.38
N GLU A 104 -6.55 -21.77 -8.47
CA GLU A 104 -5.67 -22.90 -8.13
C GLU A 104 -5.77 -23.30 -6.65
N VAL A 105 -5.83 -22.34 -5.74
CA VAL A 105 -6.01 -22.59 -4.29
C VAL A 105 -7.34 -23.27 -4.01
N LEU A 106 -8.41 -22.88 -4.71
CA LEU A 106 -9.74 -23.46 -4.53
C LEU A 106 -9.86 -24.87 -5.13
N ALA A 107 -9.08 -25.17 -6.16
CA ALA A 107 -9.01 -26.50 -6.77
C ALA A 107 -8.20 -27.53 -5.95
N LEU A 108 -7.53 -27.09 -4.88
CA LEU A 108 -6.71 -27.90 -3.97
C LEU A 108 -7.51 -28.45 -2.77
#